data_AF-A0A4W4DMS2-F1
#
_entry.id   AF-A0A4W4DMS2-F1
#
_cell.length_a   1.000
_cell.length_b   1.000
_cell.length_c   1.000
_cell.angle_alpha   90.00
_cell.angle_beta   90.00
_cell.angle_gamma   90.00
#
_symmetry.space_group_name_H-M   'P 1'
#
loop_
_entity.id
_entity.type
_entity.pdbx_description
1 polymer ?
#
loop_
_entity_poly.entity_id
_entity_poly.type
_entity_poly.pdbx_seq_one_letter_code
_entity_poly.pdbx_strand_id
1 'polypeptide(L)'
;MPDPGLGIREFSSVSHIDESPSRHRSPPATRASETNSKHSYSVLTAFCTEENIPQCVAYVNQEAAALGLCGVCVEARGAGPSLGAASALNLLYELLQLQRRGQRTLHDLETQQLKNNSDLEHLQHNNSRLKDQLEHTRRENSGLHEGERQLQLKIRTLQRYLKSEKEEVQKLQSIIASRATQYNHDAKRKERESAKLKERLNQLLVDKRDKRLAIEVANCVGRADGKRSLWKTSKMEARHEGEMYKALLSDYEGRHQVLLQENAELKKLLQLMKKDMVSMLSPRKTTRAHMPAEDSLEQAGSEPDDELCEGSRDPLEQMCEQAREQLANSIRLQWRRLKSHMQRLDSQVSLAASREQEEVISRREHEEAITHMKMELQQCTEFIQTQQQLLQQQLSLPCDEETAALLNDGYLLEEKERLKEEWSLFHEQKKNFEMERKNFTEAAIRLGHERKAFEEDRALWLKTQFLNMAPFVGHRRHATSESHIHSAVSGAKVPSSPALSCTSASHTGLSTPTSDPMTLPSTAELYRTLQLIPDSRCGATMTKSQLRDSCTDCSIFSVVRDGNSAS
;
A
#
# COMPACT_ATOMS: atom_id res chain seq x y z
N MET A 1 -57.09 -9.25 -23.19
CA MET A 1 -56.40 -10.44 -23.72
C MET A 1 -55.04 -10.52 -23.04
N PRO A 2 -54.59 -11.71 -22.62
CA PRO A 2 -53.73 -11.90 -21.44
C PRO A 2 -52.26 -12.15 -21.85
N ASP A 3 -51.25 -12.22 -20.98
CA ASP A 3 -51.10 -13.08 -19.79
C ASP A 3 -50.31 -12.40 -18.62
N PRO A 4 -50.29 -13.01 -17.41
CA PRO A 4 -50.05 -12.30 -16.15
C PRO A 4 -48.73 -12.68 -15.45
N GLY A 5 -48.55 -12.16 -14.24
CA GLY A 5 -47.30 -12.30 -13.49
C GLY A 5 -46.94 -13.74 -13.10
N LEU A 6 -45.66 -14.07 -13.27
CA LEU A 6 -45.04 -15.23 -12.63
C LEU A 6 -44.67 -14.86 -11.19
N GLY A 7 -45.42 -15.42 -10.24
CA GLY A 7 -45.22 -15.19 -8.82
C GLY A 7 -43.93 -15.79 -8.29
N ILE A 8 -43.44 -15.19 -7.21
CA ILE A 8 -42.42 -15.78 -6.34
C ILE A 8 -43.00 -17.09 -5.79
N ARG A 9 -42.58 -18.23 -6.35
CA ARG A 9 -42.82 -19.53 -5.71
C ARG A 9 -41.85 -19.68 -4.56
N GLU A 10 -42.38 -19.53 -3.35
CA GLU A 10 -41.74 -20.03 -2.14
C GLU A 10 -41.52 -21.54 -2.30
N PHE A 11 -40.27 -21.97 -2.42
CA PHE A 11 -39.90 -23.39 -2.31
C PHE A 11 -39.87 -23.78 -0.83
N SER A 12 -41.04 -23.71 -0.19
CA SER A 12 -41.24 -24.13 1.20
C SER A 12 -42.14 -25.38 1.23
N SER A 13 -41.59 -26.50 0.74
CA SER A 13 -42.07 -27.87 0.99
C SER A 13 -41.11 -28.89 0.37
N VAL A 14 -40.15 -29.36 1.15
CA VAL A 14 -39.72 -30.76 1.08
C VAL A 14 -40.10 -31.38 2.42
N SER A 15 -40.85 -32.47 2.31
CA SER A 15 -41.45 -33.22 3.41
C SER A 15 -40.42 -33.71 4.44
N HIS A 16 -40.90 -33.89 5.67
CA HIS A 16 -40.27 -34.72 6.70
C HIS A 16 -39.54 -35.94 6.11
N ILE A 17 -38.27 -36.05 6.44
CA ILE A 17 -37.67 -37.35 6.73
C ILE A 17 -37.40 -37.30 8.23
N ASP A 18 -38.23 -37.98 9.01
CA ASP A 18 -37.95 -38.21 10.42
C ASP A 18 -36.74 -39.15 10.52
N GLU A 19 -35.53 -38.59 10.63
CA GLU A 19 -34.36 -39.35 11.06
C GLU A 19 -34.61 -39.84 12.50
N SER A 20 -35.13 -41.06 12.58
CA SER A 20 -35.27 -41.80 13.84
C SER A 20 -33.91 -41.79 14.56
N PRO A 21 -33.85 -41.41 15.84
CA PRO A 21 -32.60 -41.47 16.59
C PRO A 21 -32.25 -42.95 16.81
N SER A 22 -31.52 -43.52 15.86
CA SER A 22 -30.91 -44.84 15.97
C SER A 22 -29.89 -44.78 17.09
N ARG A 23 -30.37 -45.05 18.31
CA ARG A 23 -29.52 -45.21 19.48
C ARG A 23 -28.53 -46.30 19.13
N HIS A 24 -27.25 -45.95 19.04
CA HIS A 24 -26.16 -46.91 19.01
C HIS A 24 -26.14 -47.70 20.33
N ARG A 25 -27.04 -48.68 20.42
CA ARG A 25 -26.93 -49.79 21.36
C ARG A 25 -25.95 -50.75 20.73
N SER A 26 -24.67 -50.43 20.86
CA SER A 26 -23.61 -51.42 20.74
C SER A 26 -24.04 -52.65 21.55
N PRO A 27 -24.26 -53.82 20.92
CA PRO A 27 -24.30 -55.04 21.71
C PRO A 27 -22.97 -55.09 22.46
N PRO A 28 -22.93 -55.51 23.73
CA PRO A 28 -21.65 -55.95 24.27
C PRO A 28 -21.14 -57.03 23.31
N ALA A 29 -19.94 -56.83 22.78
CA ALA A 29 -19.26 -57.88 22.06
C ALA A 29 -18.97 -58.98 23.07
N THR A 30 -19.93 -59.90 23.22
CA THR A 30 -19.77 -61.14 23.96
C THR A 30 -18.80 -61.99 23.14
N ARG A 31 -17.51 -61.62 23.20
CA ARG A 31 -16.41 -62.52 22.95
C ARG A 31 -16.51 -63.60 24.02
N ALA A 32 -17.37 -64.58 23.76
CA ALA A 32 -17.13 -65.94 24.14
C ALA A 32 -15.84 -66.36 23.41
N SER A 33 -14.71 -65.93 23.96
CA SER A 33 -13.45 -66.62 23.77
C SER A 33 -13.63 -67.97 24.43
N GLU A 34 -14.26 -68.91 23.72
CA GLU A 34 -14.32 -70.30 24.15
C GLU A 34 -12.89 -70.81 24.20
N THR A 35 -12.36 -70.79 25.42
CA THR A 35 -11.05 -71.35 25.74
C THR A 35 -11.12 -72.84 25.45
N ASN A 36 -10.59 -73.24 24.29
CA ASN A 36 -10.37 -74.63 23.92
C ASN A 36 -9.60 -75.36 25.03
N SER A 37 -10.32 -76.02 25.95
CA SER A 37 -9.73 -76.86 26.98
C SER A 37 -10.75 -77.81 27.61
N LYS A 38 -10.36 -79.10 27.69
CA LYS A 38 -10.99 -80.19 28.45
C LYS A 38 -12.22 -80.86 27.83
N HIS A 39 -12.05 -81.47 26.65
CA HIS A 39 -12.75 -82.73 26.36
C HIS A 39 -12.09 -83.88 27.13
N SER A 40 -12.56 -84.15 28.34
CA SER A 40 -12.42 -85.46 28.97
C SER A 40 -13.47 -86.39 28.36
N TYR A 41 -13.06 -87.41 27.60
CA TYR A 41 -13.98 -88.43 27.09
C TYR A 41 -14.52 -89.26 28.26
N SER A 42 -15.82 -89.10 28.56
CA SER A 42 -16.53 -89.92 29.54
C SER A 42 -17.20 -91.09 28.83
N VAL A 43 -16.89 -92.31 29.26
CA VAL A 43 -17.49 -93.55 28.71
C VAL A 43 -19.02 -93.57 28.91
N LEU A 44 -19.53 -92.90 29.96
CA LEU A 44 -20.96 -92.75 30.24
C LEU A 44 -21.70 -91.81 29.27
N THR A 45 -20.97 -91.12 28.38
CA THR A 45 -21.52 -90.24 27.33
C THR A 45 -21.07 -90.67 25.94
N ALA A 46 -20.68 -91.94 25.76
CA ALA A 46 -20.28 -92.47 24.46
C ALA A 46 -21.48 -92.52 23.49
N PHE A 47 -21.31 -91.96 22.29
CA PHE A 47 -22.34 -91.96 21.25
C PHE A 47 -22.74 -93.38 20.81
N CYS A 48 -21.76 -94.31 20.76
CA CYS A 48 -21.96 -95.70 20.35
C CYS A 48 -21.55 -96.65 21.48
N THR A 49 -22.39 -97.65 21.73
CA THR A 49 -22.19 -98.82 22.61
C THR A 49 -22.51 -100.10 21.82
N GLU A 50 -22.18 -101.28 22.33
CA GLU A 50 -22.40 -102.54 21.60
C GLU A 50 -23.88 -102.82 21.29
N GLU A 51 -24.80 -102.31 22.11
CA GLU A 51 -26.25 -102.51 21.96
C GLU A 51 -26.91 -101.56 20.94
N ASN A 52 -26.29 -100.41 20.64
CA ASN A 52 -26.91 -99.35 19.80
C ASN A 52 -26.25 -99.16 18.42
N ILE A 53 -25.29 -100.01 18.05
CA ILE A 53 -24.55 -99.96 16.78
C ILE A 53 -25.47 -99.76 15.56
N PRO A 54 -26.56 -100.52 15.32
CA PRO A 54 -27.35 -100.34 14.11
C PRO A 54 -28.10 -99.01 14.06
N GLN A 55 -28.54 -98.47 15.20
CA GLN A 55 -29.14 -97.13 15.28
C GLN A 55 -28.09 -96.03 15.03
N CYS A 56 -26.91 -96.16 15.61
CA CYS A 56 -25.80 -95.23 15.40
C CYS A 56 -25.33 -95.20 13.94
N VAL A 57 -25.22 -96.36 13.27
CA VAL A 57 -24.88 -96.43 11.84
C VAL A 57 -25.99 -95.82 10.99
N ALA A 58 -27.26 -96.08 11.28
CA ALA A 58 -28.38 -95.46 10.57
C ALA A 58 -28.35 -93.92 10.69
N TYR A 59 -28.12 -93.39 11.89
CA TYR A 59 -27.99 -91.95 12.13
C TYR A 59 -26.78 -91.34 11.41
N VAL A 60 -25.59 -91.95 11.53
CA VAL A 60 -24.37 -91.48 10.84
C VAL A 60 -24.56 -91.51 9.32
N ASN A 61 -25.26 -92.49 8.77
CA ASN A 61 -25.56 -92.55 7.34
C ASN A 61 -26.58 -91.49 6.90
N GLN A 62 -27.53 -91.13 7.75
CA GLN A 62 -28.48 -90.04 7.50
C GLN A 62 -27.76 -88.67 7.50
N GLU A 63 -26.91 -88.40 8.49
CA GLU A 63 -26.12 -87.16 8.57
C GLU A 63 -25.07 -87.09 7.45
N ALA A 64 -24.41 -88.20 7.13
CA ALA A 64 -23.51 -88.28 5.98
C ALA A 64 -24.26 -87.94 4.68
N ALA A 65 -25.45 -88.51 4.45
CA ALA A 65 -26.27 -88.19 3.29
C ALA A 65 -26.73 -86.72 3.27
N ALA A 66 -27.06 -86.12 4.42
CA ALA A 66 -27.39 -84.70 4.53
C ALA A 66 -26.20 -83.79 4.18
N LEU A 67 -24.97 -84.24 4.45
CA LEU A 67 -23.71 -83.59 4.05
C LEU A 67 -23.24 -83.97 2.63
N GLY A 68 -23.99 -84.81 1.90
CA GLY A 68 -23.65 -85.27 0.55
C GLY A 68 -22.56 -86.35 0.47
N LEU A 69 -22.27 -87.03 1.58
CA LEU A 69 -21.24 -88.07 1.72
C LEU A 69 -21.82 -89.49 1.67
N CYS A 70 -21.01 -90.46 1.26
CA CYS A 70 -21.40 -91.87 1.25
C CYS A 70 -21.36 -92.49 2.66
N GLY A 71 -22.48 -93.07 3.10
CA GLY A 71 -22.59 -93.77 4.38
C GLY A 71 -21.81 -95.09 4.45
N VAL A 72 -21.64 -95.61 5.66
CA VAL A 72 -20.93 -96.87 5.96
C VAL A 72 -21.90 -98.05 5.98
N CYS A 73 -21.52 -99.18 5.40
CA CYS A 73 -22.29 -100.42 5.45
C CYS A 73 -21.73 -101.37 6.53
N VAL A 74 -22.65 -102.07 7.21
CA VAL A 74 -22.32 -103.20 8.10
C VAL A 74 -22.50 -104.49 7.30
N GLU A 75 -21.40 -105.17 6.99
CA GLU A 75 -21.45 -106.45 6.30
C GLU A 75 -21.63 -107.59 7.31
N ALA A 76 -22.75 -108.31 7.19
CA ALA A 76 -23.03 -109.51 8.00
C ALA A 76 -22.39 -110.75 7.36
N ARG A 77 -21.06 -110.90 7.49
CA ARG A 77 -20.31 -111.98 6.84
C ARG A 77 -19.79 -113.02 7.83
N GLY A 78 -20.68 -113.92 8.24
CA GLY A 78 -20.36 -115.20 8.89
C GLY A 78 -19.93 -115.16 10.37
N ALA A 79 -19.35 -114.06 10.86
CA ALA A 79 -18.88 -113.91 12.23
C ALA A 79 -19.17 -112.52 12.80
N GLY A 80 -20.44 -112.27 13.14
CA GLY A 80 -20.92 -111.01 13.73
C GLY A 80 -21.08 -109.85 12.73
N PRO A 81 -21.69 -108.73 13.17
CA PRO A 81 -21.82 -107.51 12.37
C PRO A 81 -20.47 -106.78 12.27
N SER A 82 -19.75 -106.96 11.15
CA SER A 82 -18.49 -106.25 10.91
C SER A 82 -18.71 -104.97 10.10
N LEU A 83 -18.30 -103.82 10.65
CA LEU A 83 -18.31 -102.56 9.92
C LEU A 83 -17.19 -102.56 8.87
N GLY A 84 -17.49 -102.10 7.65
CA GLY A 84 -16.48 -101.93 6.60
C GLY A 84 -15.42 -100.89 7.02
N ALA A 85 -14.27 -101.34 7.50
CA ALA A 85 -13.23 -100.43 8.03
C ALA A 85 -12.76 -99.40 6.99
N ALA A 86 -12.63 -99.80 5.72
CA ALA A 86 -12.26 -98.89 4.64
C ALA A 86 -13.34 -97.83 4.35
N SER A 87 -14.62 -98.18 4.35
CA SER A 87 -15.72 -97.22 4.16
C SER A 87 -15.88 -96.29 5.36
N ALA A 88 -15.66 -96.78 6.59
CA ALA A 88 -15.62 -95.94 7.79
C ALA A 88 -14.46 -94.93 7.78
N LEU A 89 -13.25 -95.38 7.40
CA LEU A 89 -12.07 -94.50 7.30
C LEU A 89 -12.20 -93.49 6.16
N ASN A 90 -12.79 -93.87 5.03
CA ASN A 90 -13.04 -92.94 3.92
C ASN A 90 -14.10 -91.89 4.30
N LEU A 91 -15.20 -92.27 4.95
CA LEU A 91 -16.17 -91.30 5.47
C LEU A 91 -15.53 -90.34 6.49
N LEU A 92 -14.73 -90.85 7.42
CA LEU A 92 -14.00 -90.03 8.38
C LEU A 92 -13.01 -89.08 7.69
N TYR A 93 -12.32 -89.53 6.65
CA TYR A 93 -11.43 -88.70 5.85
C TYR A 93 -12.19 -87.57 5.14
N GLU A 94 -13.31 -87.87 4.47
CA GLU A 94 -14.14 -86.85 3.81
C GLU A 94 -14.73 -85.86 4.81
N LEU A 95 -15.20 -86.31 5.99
CA LEU A 95 -15.64 -85.43 7.07
C LEU A 95 -14.51 -84.49 7.55
N LEU A 96 -13.29 -85.00 7.72
CA LEU A 96 -12.13 -84.19 8.09
C LEU A 96 -11.74 -83.20 6.98
N GLN A 97 -11.88 -83.56 5.70
CA GLN A 97 -11.65 -82.65 4.58
C GLN A 97 -12.74 -81.58 4.49
N LEU A 98 -14.01 -81.95 4.69
CA LEU A 98 -15.14 -81.04 4.72
C LEU A 98 -15.01 -80.03 5.86
N GLN A 99 -14.66 -80.49 7.07
CA GLN A 99 -14.38 -79.63 8.22
C GLN A 99 -13.22 -78.66 7.92
N ARG A 100 -12.10 -79.15 7.37
CA ARG A 100 -10.94 -78.28 7.02
C ARG A 100 -11.28 -77.26 5.94
N ARG A 101 -12.13 -77.60 4.96
CA ARG A 101 -12.62 -76.67 3.94
C ARG A 101 -13.54 -75.63 4.56
N GLY A 102 -14.53 -76.06 5.36
CA GLY A 102 -15.44 -75.16 6.08
C GLY A 102 -14.73 -74.18 7.00
N GLN A 103 -13.71 -74.63 7.74
CA GLN A 103 -12.88 -73.76 8.59
C GLN A 103 -12.10 -72.71 7.79
N ARG A 104 -11.59 -73.04 6.59
CA ARG A 104 -10.96 -72.06 5.69
C ARG A 104 -11.98 -71.04 5.21
N THR A 105 -13.13 -71.49 4.69
CA THR A 105 -14.20 -70.60 4.20
C THR A 105 -14.71 -69.67 5.31
N LEU A 106 -14.87 -70.16 6.54
CA LEU A 106 -15.24 -69.33 7.69
C LEU A 106 -14.17 -68.27 7.99
N HIS A 107 -12.89 -68.66 8.03
CA HIS A 107 -11.80 -67.71 8.23
C HIS A 107 -11.72 -66.66 7.11
N ASP A 108 -11.88 -67.07 5.85
CA ASP A 108 -11.92 -66.16 4.69
C ASP A 108 -13.07 -65.14 4.83
N LEU A 109 -14.26 -65.60 5.25
CA LEU A 109 -15.42 -64.74 5.53
C LEU A 109 -15.20 -63.79 6.71
N GLU A 110 -14.58 -64.26 7.81
CA GLU A 110 -14.21 -63.42 8.96
C GLU A 110 -13.21 -62.34 8.55
N THR A 111 -12.17 -62.67 7.76
CA THR A 111 -11.22 -61.66 7.28
C THR A 111 -11.88 -60.67 6.32
N GLN A 112 -12.84 -61.10 5.50
CA GLN A 112 -13.58 -60.21 4.62
C GLN A 112 -14.54 -59.31 5.42
N GLN A 113 -15.17 -59.82 6.48
CA GLN A 113 -15.98 -59.02 7.39
C GLN A 113 -15.15 -57.92 8.08
N LEU A 114 -13.93 -58.24 8.53
CA LEU A 114 -13.03 -57.26 9.13
C LEU A 114 -12.61 -56.16 8.14
N LYS A 115 -12.31 -56.51 6.87
CA LYS A 115 -12.04 -55.52 5.81
C LYS A 115 -13.25 -54.62 5.57
N ASN A 116 -14.43 -55.22 5.32
CA ASN A 116 -15.66 -54.49 5.07
C ASN A 116 -16.04 -53.55 6.24
N ASN A 117 -15.78 -53.94 7.49
CA ASN A 117 -15.98 -53.09 8.65
C ASN A 117 -15.01 -51.89 8.66
N SER A 118 -13.71 -52.11 8.36
CA SER A 118 -12.72 -51.04 8.24
C SER A 118 -13.10 -50.05 7.13
N ASP A 119 -13.52 -50.55 5.97
CA ASP A 119 -13.98 -49.73 4.85
C ASP A 119 -15.22 -48.90 5.21
N LEU A 120 -16.18 -49.51 5.92
CA LEU A 120 -17.37 -48.81 6.43
C LEU A 120 -17.00 -47.72 7.44
N GLU A 121 -16.10 -47.99 8.37
CA GLU A 121 -15.60 -46.98 9.32
C GLU A 121 -14.89 -45.84 8.60
N HIS A 122 -14.03 -46.12 7.60
CA HIS A 122 -13.40 -45.09 6.79
C HIS A 122 -14.42 -44.24 6.00
N LEU A 123 -15.44 -44.87 5.41
CA LEU A 123 -16.52 -44.15 4.72
C LEU A 123 -17.34 -43.29 5.68
N GLN A 124 -17.64 -43.76 6.89
CA GLN A 124 -18.34 -43.00 7.92
C GLN A 124 -17.53 -41.77 8.37
N HIS A 125 -16.24 -41.92 8.66
CA HIS A 125 -15.36 -40.80 9.03
C HIS A 125 -15.26 -39.76 7.90
N ASN A 126 -15.11 -40.21 6.65
CA ASN A 126 -15.11 -39.31 5.49
C ASN A 126 -16.46 -38.59 5.31
N ASN A 127 -17.59 -39.29 5.50
CA ASN A 127 -18.93 -38.71 5.40
C ASN A 127 -19.16 -37.62 6.48
N SER A 128 -18.76 -37.87 7.73
CA SER A 128 -18.83 -36.88 8.80
C SER A 128 -17.98 -35.64 8.49
N ARG A 129 -16.72 -35.82 8.06
CA ARG A 129 -15.85 -34.69 7.68
C ARG A 129 -16.43 -33.86 6.53
N LEU A 130 -17.02 -34.51 5.52
CA LEU A 130 -17.67 -33.80 4.40
C LEU A 130 -18.95 -33.06 4.84
N LYS A 131 -19.71 -33.61 5.80
CA LYS A 131 -20.85 -32.91 6.41
C LYS A 131 -20.39 -31.66 7.17
N ASP A 132 -19.35 -31.76 7.99
CA ASP A 132 -18.80 -30.60 8.73
C ASP A 132 -18.34 -29.48 7.78
N GLN A 133 -17.66 -29.84 6.67
CA GLN A 133 -17.25 -28.91 5.62
C GLN A 133 -18.45 -28.28 4.89
N LEU A 134 -19.48 -29.06 4.57
CA LEU A 134 -20.72 -28.57 3.96
C LEU A 134 -21.47 -27.59 4.89
N GLU A 135 -21.54 -27.88 6.19
CA GLU A 135 -22.14 -26.96 7.14
C GLU A 135 -21.29 -25.70 7.34
N HIS A 136 -19.97 -25.81 7.34
CA HIS A 136 -19.06 -24.66 7.44
C HIS A 136 -19.27 -23.70 6.27
N THR A 137 -19.11 -24.19 5.04
CA THR A 137 -19.33 -23.41 3.81
C THR A 137 -20.75 -22.84 3.72
N ARG A 138 -21.78 -23.57 4.20
CA ARG A 138 -23.16 -23.05 4.30
C ARG A 138 -23.29 -21.87 5.26
N ARG A 139 -22.60 -21.89 6.41
CA ARG A 139 -22.57 -20.74 7.36
C ARG A 139 -21.85 -19.54 6.74
N GLU A 140 -20.70 -19.76 6.10
CA GLU A 140 -19.94 -18.70 5.42
C GLU A 140 -20.75 -18.04 4.30
N ASN A 141 -21.37 -18.84 3.43
CA ASN A 141 -22.23 -18.36 2.34
C ASN A 141 -23.43 -17.55 2.87
N SER A 142 -24.01 -17.96 4.01
CA SER A 142 -25.07 -17.19 4.68
C SER A 142 -24.56 -15.84 5.21
N GLY A 143 -23.33 -15.79 5.73
CA GLY A 143 -22.68 -14.53 6.13
C GLY A 143 -22.38 -13.60 4.95
N LEU A 144 -21.90 -14.16 3.83
CA LEU A 144 -21.67 -13.42 2.59
C LEU A 144 -22.96 -12.83 2.01
N HIS A 145 -24.05 -13.60 1.97
CA HIS A 145 -25.38 -13.12 1.53
C HIS A 145 -25.89 -11.95 2.38
N GLU A 146 -25.74 -12.02 3.71
CA GLU A 146 -26.14 -10.91 4.59
C GLU A 146 -25.25 -9.67 4.38
N GLY A 147 -23.94 -9.85 4.20
CA GLY A 147 -23.02 -8.76 3.84
C GLY A 147 -23.39 -8.11 2.50
N GLU A 148 -23.73 -8.90 1.49
CA GLU A 148 -24.22 -8.40 0.20
C GLU A 148 -25.52 -7.60 0.36
N ARG A 149 -26.49 -8.13 1.11
CA ARG A 149 -27.77 -7.45 1.39
C ARG A 149 -27.56 -6.07 2.03
N GLN A 150 -26.63 -5.96 2.97
CA GLN A 150 -26.28 -4.68 3.61
C GLN A 150 -25.62 -3.70 2.63
N LEU A 151 -24.69 -4.17 1.79
CA LEU A 151 -24.06 -3.36 0.75
C LEU A 151 -25.08 -2.89 -0.30
N GLN A 152 -25.98 -3.75 -0.74
CA GLN A 152 -27.08 -3.37 -1.64
C GLN A 152 -27.97 -2.28 -1.02
N LEU A 153 -28.31 -2.37 0.27
CA LEU A 153 -29.10 -1.35 0.97
C LEU A 153 -28.36 0.00 1.08
N LYS A 154 -27.04 -0.05 1.31
CA LYS A 154 -26.16 1.14 1.33
C LYS A 154 -26.10 1.79 -0.06
N ILE A 155 -25.93 1.00 -1.12
CA ILE A 155 -25.95 1.47 -2.52
C ILE A 155 -27.29 2.14 -2.86
N ARG A 156 -28.43 1.49 -2.57
CA ARG A 156 -29.78 2.07 -2.78
C ARG A 156 -29.99 3.37 -2.01
N THR A 157 -29.34 3.53 -0.86
CA THR A 157 -29.42 4.75 -0.05
C THR A 157 -28.55 5.87 -0.61
N LEU A 158 -27.31 5.58 -1.02
CA LEU A 158 -26.45 6.53 -1.71
C LEU A 158 -27.02 6.97 -3.08
N GLN A 159 -27.68 6.07 -3.80
CA GLN A 159 -28.40 6.39 -5.04
C GLN A 159 -29.54 7.39 -4.80
N ARG A 160 -30.28 7.28 -3.68
CA ARG A 160 -31.31 8.26 -3.31
C ARG A 160 -30.72 9.63 -3.00
N TYR A 161 -29.64 9.70 -2.23
CA TYR A 161 -28.93 10.97 -1.98
C TYR A 161 -28.37 11.58 -3.27
N LEU A 162 -27.71 10.79 -4.12
CA LEU A 162 -27.21 11.28 -5.41
C LEU A 162 -28.34 11.82 -6.30
N LYS A 163 -29.56 11.25 -6.20
CA LYS A 163 -30.72 11.76 -6.92
C LYS A 163 -31.20 13.10 -6.35
N SER A 164 -31.34 13.25 -5.03
CA SER A 164 -31.74 14.53 -4.42
C SER A 164 -30.74 15.65 -4.70
N GLU A 165 -29.44 15.37 -4.58
CA GLU A 165 -28.37 16.33 -4.91
C GLU A 165 -28.44 16.78 -6.39
N LYS A 166 -28.68 15.85 -7.33
CA LYS A 166 -28.89 16.20 -8.75
C LYS A 166 -30.10 17.09 -8.96
N GLU A 167 -31.22 16.80 -8.29
CA GLU A 167 -32.44 17.61 -8.35
C GLU A 167 -32.21 19.01 -7.75
N GLU A 168 -31.42 19.14 -6.68
CA GLU A 168 -31.04 20.43 -6.08
C GLU A 168 -30.10 21.24 -6.98
N VAL A 169 -29.05 20.62 -7.54
CA VAL A 169 -28.18 21.26 -8.51
C VAL A 169 -28.97 21.75 -9.72
N GLN A 170 -29.93 20.96 -10.23
CA GLN A 170 -30.80 21.36 -11.35
C GLN A 170 -31.70 22.56 -10.98
N LYS A 171 -32.27 22.58 -9.76
CA LYS A 171 -33.03 23.74 -9.25
C LYS A 171 -32.15 25.00 -9.17
N LEU A 172 -30.95 24.88 -8.62
CA LEU A 172 -29.99 25.99 -8.50
C LEU A 172 -29.53 26.50 -9.87
N GLN A 173 -29.26 25.62 -10.84
CA GLN A 173 -28.95 26.00 -12.21
C GLN A 173 -30.08 26.79 -12.87
N SER A 174 -31.34 26.38 -12.66
CA SER A 174 -32.53 27.12 -13.14
C SER A 174 -32.63 28.51 -12.50
N ILE A 175 -32.35 28.64 -11.20
CA ILE A 175 -32.31 29.93 -10.48
C ILE A 175 -31.17 30.83 -11.02
N ILE A 176 -29.99 30.28 -11.26
CA ILE A 176 -28.86 31.04 -11.82
C ILE A 176 -29.18 31.51 -13.26
N ALA A 177 -29.75 30.64 -14.10
CA ALA A 177 -30.13 30.98 -15.47
C ALA A 177 -31.19 32.08 -15.52
N SER A 178 -32.27 31.97 -14.72
CA SER A 178 -33.32 32.99 -14.63
C SER A 178 -32.82 34.32 -14.03
N ARG A 179 -31.91 34.28 -13.05
CA ARG A 179 -31.25 35.48 -12.53
C ARG A 179 -30.32 36.13 -13.56
N ALA A 180 -29.62 35.34 -14.39
CA ALA A 180 -28.79 35.85 -15.47
C ALA A 180 -29.62 36.52 -16.58
N THR A 181 -30.79 35.97 -16.95
CA THR A 181 -31.69 36.64 -17.91
C THR A 181 -32.27 37.93 -17.34
N GLN A 182 -32.65 37.95 -16.06
CA GLN A 182 -33.10 39.16 -15.36
C GLN A 182 -32.02 40.26 -15.37
N TYR A 183 -30.77 39.94 -14.98
CA TYR A 183 -29.68 40.92 -15.01
C TYR A 183 -29.36 41.42 -16.42
N ASN A 184 -29.40 40.55 -17.44
CA ASN A 184 -29.25 40.98 -18.83
C ASN A 184 -30.35 41.95 -19.27
N HIS A 185 -31.60 41.72 -18.85
CA HIS A 185 -32.70 42.63 -19.13
C HIS A 185 -32.51 44.00 -18.45
N ASP A 186 -32.17 44.00 -17.15
CA ASP A 186 -31.99 45.23 -16.37
C ASP A 186 -30.74 46.02 -16.80
N ALA A 187 -29.64 45.35 -17.17
CA ALA A 187 -28.47 45.97 -17.77
C ALA A 187 -28.83 46.67 -19.10
N LYS A 188 -29.54 45.97 -20.00
CA LYS A 188 -30.05 46.57 -21.26
C LYS A 188 -31.05 47.70 -21.01
N ARG A 189 -31.81 47.70 -19.91
CA ARG A 189 -32.66 48.84 -19.52
C ARG A 189 -31.79 50.04 -19.13
N LYS A 190 -30.80 49.84 -18.25
CA LYS A 190 -29.88 50.87 -17.77
C LYS A 190 -28.99 51.45 -18.87
N GLU A 191 -28.56 50.63 -19.82
CA GLU A 191 -27.83 51.06 -21.01
C GLU A 191 -28.66 52.03 -21.86
N ARG A 192 -29.94 51.71 -22.14
CA ARG A 192 -30.84 52.60 -22.88
C ARG A 192 -31.15 53.89 -22.12
N GLU A 193 -31.27 53.85 -20.79
CA GLU A 193 -31.41 55.05 -19.96
C GLU A 193 -30.14 55.92 -20.03
N SER A 194 -28.95 55.31 -19.95
CA SER A 194 -27.66 55.99 -20.09
C SER A 194 -27.49 56.61 -21.48
N ALA A 195 -27.86 55.90 -22.55
CA ALA A 195 -27.82 56.41 -23.91
C ALA A 195 -28.72 57.66 -24.08
N LYS A 196 -29.97 57.62 -23.59
CA LYS A 196 -30.88 58.78 -23.59
C LYS A 196 -30.34 59.96 -22.79
N LEU A 197 -29.66 59.71 -21.66
CA LEU A 197 -29.03 60.77 -20.87
C LEU A 197 -27.81 61.38 -21.57
N LYS A 198 -26.99 60.56 -22.23
CA LYS A 198 -25.86 61.01 -23.06
C LYS A 198 -26.35 61.85 -24.25
N GLU A 199 -27.41 61.41 -24.93
CA GLU A 199 -28.04 62.13 -26.03
C GLU A 199 -28.56 63.51 -25.58
N ARG A 200 -29.31 63.57 -24.48
CA ARG A 200 -29.76 64.84 -23.87
C ARG A 200 -28.60 65.76 -23.47
N LEU A 201 -27.54 65.20 -22.89
CA LEU A 201 -26.34 65.97 -22.54
C LEU A 201 -25.65 66.54 -23.79
N ASN A 202 -25.52 65.72 -24.85
CA ASN A 202 -24.95 66.15 -26.12
C ASN A 202 -25.80 67.25 -26.77
N GLN A 203 -27.12 67.10 -26.79
CA GLN A 203 -28.04 68.15 -27.27
C GLN A 203 -27.83 69.46 -26.49
N LEU A 204 -27.81 69.41 -25.16
CA LEU A 204 -27.54 70.59 -24.31
C LEU A 204 -26.15 71.20 -24.53
N LEU A 205 -25.16 70.43 -24.98
CA LEU A 205 -23.83 70.93 -25.33
C LEU A 205 -23.79 71.56 -26.74
N VAL A 206 -24.56 71.04 -27.69
CA VAL A 206 -24.74 71.62 -29.04
C VAL A 206 -25.57 72.90 -28.96
N ASP A 207 -26.72 72.89 -28.30
CA ASP A 207 -27.57 74.07 -28.05
C ASP A 207 -26.79 75.22 -27.38
N LYS A 208 -25.81 74.87 -26.52
CA LYS A 208 -24.91 75.82 -25.86
C LYS A 208 -23.77 76.33 -26.73
N ARG A 209 -23.43 75.67 -27.84
CA ARG A 209 -22.49 76.19 -28.84
C ARG A 209 -23.19 77.15 -29.80
N ASP A 210 -24.39 76.81 -30.25
CA ASP A 210 -25.16 77.67 -31.17
C ASP A 210 -25.60 78.98 -30.48
N LYS A 211 -25.85 78.93 -29.18
CA LYS A 211 -26.09 80.13 -28.34
C LYS A 211 -24.80 80.87 -27.92
N ARG A 212 -23.61 80.43 -28.32
CA ARG A 212 -22.31 80.97 -27.83
C ARG A 212 -21.66 82.02 -28.72
N LEU A 213 -22.32 82.48 -29.78
CA LEU A 213 -21.89 83.67 -30.52
C LEU A 213 -22.21 84.99 -29.80
N ALA A 214 -22.91 84.95 -28.66
CA ALA A 214 -23.00 86.07 -27.74
C ALA A 214 -23.12 85.63 -26.27
N ILE A 215 -22.62 86.49 -25.38
CA ILE A 215 -22.76 86.56 -23.91
C ILE A 215 -21.54 86.10 -23.09
N GLU A 216 -21.12 87.04 -22.25
CA GLU A 216 -19.96 87.01 -21.36
C GLU A 216 -20.16 86.12 -20.13
N VAL A 217 -19.05 85.76 -19.48
CA VAL A 217 -19.04 84.92 -18.27
C VAL A 217 -19.32 85.78 -17.03
N ALA A 218 -20.60 85.98 -16.71
CA ALA A 218 -21.02 86.46 -15.39
C ALA A 218 -21.16 85.27 -14.40
N ASN A 219 -20.69 85.48 -13.16
CA ASN A 219 -20.73 84.54 -12.02
C ASN A 219 -19.79 83.33 -12.06
N CYS A 220 -18.49 83.60 -11.91
CA CYS A 220 -17.61 82.69 -11.17
C CYS A 220 -18.07 82.60 -9.70
N VAL A 221 -18.80 81.55 -9.32
CA VAL A 221 -19.19 81.31 -7.91
C VAL A 221 -17.96 80.90 -7.10
N GLY A 222 -17.23 81.89 -6.59
CA GLY A 222 -16.17 81.69 -5.60
C GLY A 222 -16.78 81.27 -4.26
N ARG A 223 -16.44 80.07 -3.78
CA ARG A 223 -16.72 79.68 -2.39
C ARG A 223 -15.80 80.45 -1.44
N ALA A 224 -16.31 80.85 -0.28
CA ALA A 224 -15.59 81.65 0.71
C ALA A 224 -14.32 80.99 1.32
N ASP A 225 -14.09 79.70 1.08
CA ASP A 225 -12.88 78.96 1.52
C ASP A 225 -11.75 78.95 0.46
N GLY A 226 -11.94 79.57 -0.73
CA GLY A 226 -10.90 79.70 -1.76
C GLY A 226 -10.42 78.40 -2.44
N LYS A 227 -10.80 77.22 -1.92
CA LYS A 227 -10.42 75.91 -2.46
C LYS A 227 -11.33 75.48 -3.60
N ARG A 228 -10.74 75.29 -4.78
CA ARG A 228 -11.39 74.70 -5.96
C ARG A 228 -11.63 73.21 -5.72
N SER A 229 -12.80 72.69 -6.06
CA SER A 229 -12.99 71.23 -6.13
C SER A 229 -12.07 70.66 -7.21
N LEU A 230 -11.21 69.69 -6.83
CA LEU A 230 -10.39 68.97 -7.80
C LEU A 230 -11.29 68.03 -8.59
N TRP A 231 -11.66 68.46 -9.80
CA TRP A 231 -12.04 67.53 -10.84
C TRP A 231 -10.82 66.68 -11.19
N LYS A 232 -11.01 65.37 -11.44
CA LYS A 232 -9.93 64.50 -11.93
C LYS A 232 -9.41 65.07 -13.25
N THR A 233 -8.24 65.69 -13.19
CA THR A 233 -7.51 66.16 -14.36
C THR A 233 -6.41 65.15 -14.67
N SER A 234 -6.05 64.98 -15.93
CA SER A 234 -4.91 64.15 -16.35
C SER A 234 -3.62 64.49 -15.59
N LYS A 235 -3.45 65.73 -15.13
CA LYS A 235 -2.33 66.19 -14.30
C LYS A 235 -2.31 65.60 -12.87
N MET A 236 -3.43 65.06 -12.40
CA MET A 236 -3.59 64.34 -11.13
C MET A 236 -3.44 62.83 -11.32
N GLU A 237 -3.95 62.27 -12.43
CA GLU A 237 -3.69 60.88 -12.81
C GLU A 237 -2.20 60.65 -13.06
N ALA A 238 -1.53 61.53 -13.82
CA ALA A 238 -0.07 61.50 -13.99
C ALA A 238 0.72 61.67 -12.67
N ARG A 239 0.13 62.29 -11.63
CA ARG A 239 0.72 62.33 -10.29
C ARG A 239 0.51 61.03 -9.54
N HIS A 240 -0.68 60.43 -9.58
CA HIS A 240 -0.94 59.14 -8.94
C HIS A 240 -0.20 57.99 -9.62
N GLU A 241 -0.05 58.02 -10.95
CA GLU A 241 0.83 57.10 -11.69
C GLU A 241 2.30 57.33 -11.30
N GLY A 242 2.76 58.59 -11.23
CA GLY A 242 4.10 58.92 -10.74
C GLY A 242 4.36 58.47 -9.29
N GLU A 243 3.38 58.63 -8.41
CA GLU A 243 3.39 58.15 -7.02
C GLU A 243 3.39 56.61 -6.95
N MET A 244 2.63 55.94 -7.82
CA MET A 244 2.59 54.48 -7.95
C MET A 244 3.92 53.92 -8.49
N TYR A 245 4.48 54.51 -9.55
CA TYR A 245 5.80 54.11 -10.06
C TYR A 245 6.89 54.38 -9.01
N LYS A 246 6.83 55.49 -8.28
CA LYS A 246 7.75 55.77 -7.17
C LYS A 246 7.61 54.78 -6.02
N ALA A 247 6.38 54.39 -5.66
CA ALA A 247 6.14 53.35 -4.65
C ALA A 247 6.69 52.00 -5.11
N LEU A 248 6.44 51.60 -6.37
CA LEU A 248 6.94 50.37 -6.95
C LEU A 248 8.48 50.33 -7.01
N LEU A 249 9.12 51.44 -7.41
CA LEU A 249 10.58 51.60 -7.38
C LEU A 249 11.12 51.48 -5.95
N SER A 250 10.50 52.16 -4.98
CA SER A 250 10.88 52.05 -3.56
C SER A 250 10.75 50.61 -3.03
N ASP A 251 9.76 49.85 -3.51
CA ASP A 251 9.57 48.44 -3.14
C ASP A 251 10.67 47.54 -3.76
N TYR A 252 11.06 47.81 -5.01
CA TYR A 252 12.20 47.13 -5.65
C TYR A 252 13.54 47.50 -5.02
N GLU A 253 13.76 48.77 -4.69
CA GLU A 253 14.95 49.26 -3.97
C GLU A 253 15.05 48.61 -2.58
N GLY A 254 13.94 48.52 -1.84
CA GLY A 254 13.88 47.83 -0.56
C GLY A 254 14.21 46.34 -0.68
N ARG A 255 13.63 45.61 -1.64
CA ARG A 255 13.96 44.20 -1.90
C ARG A 255 15.42 44.02 -2.32
N HIS A 256 15.97 44.94 -3.12
CA HIS A 256 17.38 44.92 -3.52
C HIS A 256 18.32 45.17 -2.34
N GLN A 257 17.96 46.06 -1.41
CA GLN A 257 18.70 46.27 -0.15
C GLN A 257 18.69 45.03 0.75
N VAL A 258 17.52 44.37 0.90
CA VAL A 258 17.41 43.10 1.66
C VAL A 258 18.28 42.02 1.02
N LEU A 259 18.20 41.81 -0.30
CA LEU A 259 19.05 40.86 -1.03
C LEU A 259 20.54 41.18 -0.90
N LEU A 260 20.94 42.46 -0.91
CA LEU A 260 22.33 42.86 -0.67
C LEU A 260 22.78 42.53 0.75
N GLN A 261 21.91 42.72 1.76
CA GLN A 261 22.20 42.39 3.14
C GLN A 261 22.33 40.87 3.33
N GLU A 262 21.37 40.08 2.83
CA GLU A 262 21.44 38.61 2.80
C GLU A 262 22.72 38.12 2.11
N ASN A 263 23.09 38.73 0.98
CA ASN A 263 24.33 38.38 0.26
C ASN A 263 25.59 38.70 1.08
N ALA A 264 25.58 39.79 1.86
CA ALA A 264 26.66 40.14 2.78
C ALA A 264 26.72 39.18 3.98
N GLU A 265 25.59 38.71 4.48
CA GLU A 265 25.49 37.71 5.56
C GLU A 265 25.94 36.33 5.09
N LEU A 266 25.52 35.89 3.90
CA LEU A 266 26.02 34.67 3.26
C LEU A 266 27.54 34.71 3.02
N LYS A 267 28.08 35.87 2.62
CA LYS A 267 29.54 36.08 2.52
C LYS A 267 30.25 35.98 3.86
N LYS A 268 29.67 36.51 4.95
CA LYS A 268 30.21 36.36 6.32
C LYS A 268 30.19 34.90 6.75
N LEU A 269 29.08 34.18 6.53
CA LEU A 269 28.95 32.76 6.84
C LEU A 269 29.97 31.91 6.07
N LEU A 270 30.15 32.18 4.78
CA LEU A 270 31.15 31.50 3.95
C LEU A 270 32.60 31.74 4.45
N GLN A 271 32.92 32.96 4.90
CA GLN A 271 34.24 33.23 5.52
C GLN A 271 34.39 32.56 6.89
N LEU A 272 33.31 32.42 7.66
CA LEU A 272 33.31 31.70 8.93
C LEU A 272 33.53 30.19 8.71
N MET A 273 32.78 29.58 7.79
CA MET A 273 33.01 28.19 7.36
C MET A 273 34.43 27.99 6.83
N LYS A 274 34.97 28.93 6.03
CA LYS A 274 36.36 28.87 5.57
C LYS A 274 37.35 28.92 6.74
N LYS A 275 37.12 29.78 7.75
CA LYS A 275 37.95 29.87 8.95
C LYS A 275 37.90 28.56 9.76
N ASP A 276 36.73 27.94 9.88
CA ASP A 276 36.56 26.68 10.60
C ASP A 276 37.19 25.50 9.83
N MET A 277 37.06 25.45 8.50
CA MET A 277 37.80 24.49 7.68
C MET A 277 39.31 24.68 7.80
N VAL A 278 39.80 25.93 7.82
CA VAL A 278 41.24 26.21 8.01
C VAL A 278 41.70 25.87 9.42
N SER A 279 40.89 26.08 10.46
CA SER A 279 41.27 25.70 11.83
C SER A 279 41.33 24.17 12.00
N MET A 280 40.39 23.44 11.40
CA MET A 280 40.36 21.97 11.33
C MET A 280 41.52 21.39 10.51
N LEU A 281 41.94 22.06 9.44
CA LEU A 281 43.04 21.62 8.56
C LEU A 281 44.42 22.16 8.97
N SER A 282 44.49 23.07 9.93
CA SER A 282 45.77 23.57 10.46
C SER A 282 46.48 22.47 11.28
N PRO A 283 47.80 22.30 11.16
CA PRO A 283 48.53 21.33 11.98
C PRO A 283 48.46 21.69 13.46
N ARG A 284 47.62 20.96 14.20
CA ARG A 284 47.42 21.12 15.65
C ARG A 284 48.67 20.64 16.40
N LYS A 285 49.68 21.51 16.54
CA LYS A 285 50.91 21.23 17.31
C LYS A 285 50.56 20.90 18.77
N THR A 286 50.64 19.63 19.13
CA THR A 286 50.56 19.14 20.51
C THR A 286 51.95 19.08 21.16
N THR A 287 52.24 20.05 22.03
CA THR A 287 53.20 19.95 23.15
C THR A 287 52.89 21.10 24.10
N ARG A 288 52.24 20.88 25.25
CA ARG A 288 52.76 20.30 26.51
C ARG A 288 53.86 21.16 27.15
N ALA A 289 53.41 22.02 28.07
CA ALA A 289 54.03 22.46 29.32
C ALA A 289 55.50 22.96 29.35
N HIS A 290 55.68 24.25 29.66
CA HIS A 290 56.32 24.70 30.92
C HIS A 290 56.00 26.19 31.22
N MET A 291 55.75 26.52 32.50
CA MET A 291 55.95 27.86 33.11
C MET A 291 57.39 27.88 33.70
N PRO A 292 57.99 28.96 34.27
CA PRO A 292 57.44 30.27 34.67
C PRO A 292 58.39 31.46 34.31
N ALA A 293 58.24 32.58 35.04
CA ALA A 293 59.13 33.74 35.18
C ALA A 293 59.25 34.64 33.92
N GLU A 294 58.97 35.94 33.94
CA GLU A 294 59.43 37.03 34.84
C GLU A 294 60.96 37.19 34.94
N ASP A 295 61.41 38.16 34.14
CA ASP A 295 62.15 39.36 34.60
C ASP A 295 63.69 39.36 34.61
N SER A 296 64.21 40.60 34.47
CA SER A 296 65.55 41.10 34.78
C SER A 296 66.78 40.59 33.99
N LEU A 297 67.23 41.46 33.07
CA LEU A 297 68.49 42.22 33.13
C LEU A 297 69.81 41.53 33.60
N GLU A 298 70.90 41.77 32.83
CA GLU A 298 72.33 41.69 33.24
C GLU A 298 72.89 40.31 33.71
N GLN A 299 74.21 40.03 33.79
CA GLN A 299 75.39 40.48 33.02
C GLN A 299 76.61 39.58 33.39
N ALA A 300 77.46 39.25 32.40
CA ALA A 300 78.86 38.78 32.49
C ALA A 300 79.22 37.45 33.21
N GLY A 301 80.24 36.75 32.67
CA GLY A 301 81.01 35.74 33.40
C GLY A 301 81.74 34.66 32.57
N SER A 302 83.00 34.92 32.19
CA SER A 302 84.07 34.00 31.66
C SER A 302 83.75 33.14 30.41
N GLU A 303 84.40 33.33 29.24
CA GLU A 303 85.82 33.06 28.90
C GLU A 303 86.24 31.58 29.05
N PRO A 304 87.14 30.99 28.20
CA PRO A 304 87.97 31.65 27.16
C PRO A 304 88.04 30.94 25.77
N ASP A 305 88.75 31.59 24.83
CA ASP A 305 89.58 31.06 23.71
C ASP A 305 88.96 30.10 22.64
N ASP A 306 89.29 30.18 21.33
CA ASP A 306 90.22 31.07 20.62
C ASP A 306 89.89 31.17 19.11
N GLU A 307 90.53 32.13 18.41
CA GLU A 307 90.78 32.20 16.94
C GLU A 307 89.65 31.67 15.99
N LEU A 308 88.79 32.47 15.36
CA LEU A 308 89.05 33.66 14.53
C LEU A 308 90.34 33.61 13.69
N CYS A 309 90.37 32.79 12.63
CA CYS A 309 90.64 33.31 11.27
C CYS A 309 90.38 32.28 10.15
N GLU A 310 89.23 32.32 9.48
CA GLU A 310 89.23 32.04 8.03
C GLU A 310 88.05 32.69 7.30
N GLY A 311 88.32 33.10 6.06
CA GLY A 311 87.32 33.15 4.99
C GLY A 311 86.04 33.94 5.25
N SER A 312 86.10 35.26 5.04
CA SER A 312 84.91 35.99 4.59
C SER A 312 84.46 35.40 3.25
N ARG A 313 83.54 34.44 3.31
CA ARG A 313 82.67 34.16 2.17
C ARG A 313 81.61 35.24 2.16
N ASP A 314 81.52 35.92 1.03
CA ASP A 314 80.55 36.97 0.80
C ASP A 314 79.15 36.47 1.19
N PRO A 315 78.27 37.28 1.81
CA PRO A 315 76.87 36.89 2.02
C PRO A 315 76.19 36.45 0.70
N LEU A 316 76.64 37.02 -0.42
CA LEU A 316 76.28 36.61 -1.77
C LEU A 316 76.76 35.19 -2.13
N GLU A 317 77.95 34.78 -1.71
CA GLU A 317 78.48 33.45 -1.93
C GLU A 317 77.70 32.41 -1.10
N GLN A 318 77.40 32.72 0.16
CA GLN A 318 76.57 31.84 1.01
C GLN A 318 75.12 31.74 0.51
N MET A 319 74.54 32.82 -0.02
CA MET A 319 73.26 32.78 -0.73
C MET A 319 73.34 31.98 -2.04
N CYS A 320 74.43 32.09 -2.81
CA CYS A 320 74.66 31.27 -4.00
C CYS A 320 74.84 29.79 -3.65
N GLU A 321 75.47 29.45 -2.53
CA GLU A 321 75.61 28.08 -2.06
C GLU A 321 74.29 27.51 -1.56
N GLN A 322 73.50 28.29 -0.81
CA GLN A 322 72.14 27.90 -0.44
C GLN A 322 71.23 27.73 -1.67
N ALA A 323 71.36 28.57 -2.69
CA ALA A 323 70.63 28.43 -3.96
C ALA A 323 71.10 27.21 -4.78
N ARG A 324 72.41 26.95 -4.84
CA ARG A 324 72.99 25.74 -5.46
C ARG A 324 72.54 24.48 -4.73
N GLU A 325 72.47 24.51 -3.40
CA GLU A 325 72.00 23.39 -2.59
C GLU A 325 70.49 23.17 -2.75
N GLN A 326 69.67 24.23 -2.78
CA GLN A 326 68.25 24.10 -3.12
C GLN A 326 68.03 23.56 -4.53
N LEU A 327 68.82 23.99 -5.52
CA LEU A 327 68.78 23.45 -6.87
C LEU A 327 69.20 21.97 -6.91
N ALA A 328 70.30 21.61 -6.24
CA ALA A 328 70.75 20.22 -6.12
C ALA A 328 69.70 19.34 -5.41
N ASN A 329 69.05 19.85 -4.37
CA ASN A 329 67.98 19.14 -3.65
C ASN A 329 66.70 19.04 -4.47
N SER A 330 66.37 20.04 -5.29
CA SER A 330 65.30 19.99 -6.29
C SER A 330 65.59 18.91 -7.34
N ILE A 331 66.79 18.89 -7.92
CA ILE A 331 67.24 17.86 -8.88
C ILE A 331 67.22 16.47 -8.24
N ARG A 332 67.71 16.30 -7.00
CA ARG A 332 67.62 15.04 -6.24
C ARG A 332 66.18 14.62 -5.95
N LEU A 333 65.24 15.55 -5.78
CA LEU A 333 63.82 15.25 -5.58
C LEU A 333 63.15 14.84 -6.91
N GLN A 334 63.45 15.55 -8.01
CA GLN A 334 62.98 15.18 -9.35
C GLN A 334 63.57 13.85 -9.80
N TRP A 335 64.85 13.57 -9.51
CA TRP A 335 65.47 12.26 -9.77
C TRP A 335 64.83 11.14 -8.95
N ARG A 336 64.48 11.38 -7.67
CA ARG A 336 63.71 10.42 -6.87
C ARG A 336 62.30 10.19 -7.42
N ARG A 337 61.62 11.23 -7.91
CA ARG A 337 60.31 11.13 -8.58
C ARG A 337 60.40 10.41 -9.92
N LEU A 338 61.45 10.65 -10.71
CA LEU A 338 61.70 9.95 -11.97
C LEU A 338 62.06 8.49 -11.71
N LYS A 339 62.93 8.19 -10.74
CA LYS A 339 63.27 6.82 -10.34
C LYS A 339 62.03 6.06 -9.85
N SER A 340 61.17 6.68 -9.02
CA SER A 340 59.93 6.02 -8.59
C SER A 340 58.86 5.94 -9.69
N HIS A 341 58.90 6.81 -10.70
CA HIS A 341 58.10 6.66 -11.91
C HIS A 341 58.62 5.54 -12.82
N MET A 342 59.94 5.41 -12.97
CA MET A 342 60.59 4.38 -13.76
C MET A 342 60.45 3.00 -13.11
N GLN A 343 60.58 2.91 -11.78
CA GLN A 343 60.25 1.68 -11.03
C GLN A 343 58.75 1.33 -11.11
N ARG A 344 57.85 2.32 -11.18
CA ARG A 344 56.42 2.06 -11.43
C ARG A 344 56.18 1.55 -12.85
N LEU A 345 56.85 2.11 -13.85
CA LEU A 345 56.82 1.62 -15.24
C LEU A 345 57.41 0.20 -15.34
N ASP A 346 58.53 -0.08 -14.68
CA ASP A 346 59.17 -1.39 -14.64
C ASP A 346 58.28 -2.43 -13.93
N SER A 347 57.60 -2.04 -12.84
CA SER A 347 56.56 -2.87 -12.22
C SER A 347 55.32 -3.02 -13.12
N GLN A 348 54.97 -2.04 -13.95
CA GLN A 348 53.88 -2.15 -14.93
C GLN A 348 54.25 -3.06 -16.11
N VAL A 349 55.52 -3.06 -16.53
CA VAL A 349 56.04 -3.99 -17.55
C VAL A 349 56.15 -5.41 -16.99
N SER A 350 56.57 -5.56 -15.73
CA SER A 350 56.53 -6.83 -15.01
C SER A 350 55.10 -7.35 -14.85
N LEU A 351 54.15 -6.48 -14.48
CA LEU A 351 52.72 -6.78 -14.46
C LEU A 351 52.17 -7.08 -15.86
N ALA A 352 52.70 -6.47 -16.93
CA ALA A 352 52.31 -6.81 -18.30
C ALA A 352 52.81 -8.20 -18.73
N ALA A 353 54.02 -8.59 -18.33
CA ALA A 353 54.54 -9.95 -18.55
C ALA A 353 53.77 -10.99 -17.71
N SER A 354 53.40 -10.67 -16.47
CA SER A 354 52.45 -11.50 -15.70
C SER A 354 51.06 -11.51 -16.32
N ARG A 355 50.62 -10.41 -16.94
CA ARG A 355 49.34 -10.30 -17.63
C ARG A 355 49.28 -11.13 -18.90
N GLU A 356 50.39 -11.46 -19.57
CA GLU A 356 50.38 -12.47 -20.64
C GLU A 356 50.11 -13.88 -20.08
N GLN A 357 50.64 -14.23 -18.89
CA GLN A 357 50.27 -15.47 -18.20
C GLN A 357 48.83 -15.44 -17.66
N GLU A 358 48.40 -14.31 -17.11
CA GLU A 358 47.04 -14.09 -16.59
C GLU A 358 46.01 -14.01 -17.73
N GLU A 359 46.37 -13.53 -18.93
CA GLU A 359 45.54 -13.61 -20.15
C GLU A 359 45.49 -15.04 -20.70
N VAL A 360 46.55 -15.85 -20.58
CA VAL A 360 46.50 -17.28 -20.96
C VAL A 360 45.66 -18.08 -19.96
N ILE A 361 45.70 -17.77 -18.66
CA ILE A 361 44.85 -18.36 -17.63
C ILE A 361 43.40 -17.89 -17.82
N SER A 362 43.16 -16.58 -17.93
CA SER A 362 41.85 -15.99 -18.24
C SER A 362 41.26 -16.52 -19.54
N ARG A 363 42.08 -16.74 -20.57
CA ARG A 363 41.63 -17.35 -21.82
C ARG A 363 41.25 -18.81 -21.63
N ARG A 364 42.01 -19.59 -20.83
CA ARG A 364 41.62 -20.96 -20.47
C ARG A 364 40.32 -20.97 -19.68
N GLU A 365 40.20 -20.14 -18.64
CA GLU A 365 38.99 -20.00 -17.83
C GLU A 365 37.78 -19.55 -18.68
N HIS A 366 37.99 -18.69 -19.67
CA HIS A 366 36.97 -18.25 -20.62
C HIS A 366 36.61 -19.33 -21.65
N GLU A 367 37.59 -20.12 -22.12
CA GLU A 367 37.34 -21.30 -22.96
C GLU A 367 36.59 -22.38 -22.17
N GLU A 368 36.95 -22.62 -20.91
CA GLU A 368 36.25 -23.51 -19.97
C GLU A 368 34.82 -23.00 -19.68
N ALA A 369 34.64 -21.71 -19.38
CA ALA A 369 33.32 -21.09 -19.19
C ALA A 369 32.46 -21.13 -20.46
N ILE A 370 33.05 -21.01 -21.65
CA ILE A 370 32.35 -21.24 -22.92
C ILE A 370 31.95 -22.70 -23.07
N THR A 371 32.79 -23.67 -22.70
CA THR A 371 32.40 -25.09 -22.72
C THR A 371 31.31 -25.39 -21.69
N HIS A 372 31.35 -24.77 -20.51
CA HIS A 372 30.30 -24.85 -19.50
C HIS A 372 28.98 -24.30 -20.03
N MET A 373 28.97 -23.06 -20.53
CA MET A 373 27.77 -22.46 -21.15
C MET A 373 27.25 -23.27 -22.34
N LYS A 374 28.12 -23.92 -23.13
CA LYS A 374 27.69 -24.84 -24.20
C LYS A 374 27.02 -26.11 -23.65
N MET A 375 27.55 -26.69 -22.58
CA MET A 375 26.93 -27.83 -21.89
C MET A 375 25.60 -27.43 -21.24
N GLU A 376 25.52 -26.24 -20.62
CA GLU A 376 24.27 -25.70 -20.08
C GLU A 376 23.25 -25.41 -21.18
N LEU A 377 23.65 -24.78 -22.29
CA LEU A 377 22.78 -24.58 -23.46
C LEU A 377 22.33 -25.91 -24.07
N GLN A 378 23.19 -26.93 -24.07
CA GLN A 378 22.81 -28.27 -24.52
C GLN A 378 21.78 -28.90 -23.56
N GLN A 379 22.00 -28.84 -22.24
CA GLN A 379 21.03 -29.29 -21.24
C GLN A 379 19.71 -28.50 -21.34
N CYS A 380 19.76 -27.18 -21.55
CA CYS A 380 18.57 -26.36 -21.78
C CYS A 380 17.85 -26.74 -23.07
N THR A 381 18.55 -27.08 -24.16
CA THR A 381 17.90 -27.55 -25.40
C THR A 381 17.33 -28.96 -25.25
N GLU A 382 17.98 -29.88 -24.54
CA GLU A 382 17.44 -31.19 -24.19
C GLU A 382 16.22 -31.06 -23.24
N PHE A 383 16.26 -30.11 -22.31
CA PHE A 383 15.14 -29.78 -21.43
C PHE A 383 13.96 -29.15 -22.20
N ILE A 384 14.22 -28.23 -23.13
CA ILE A 384 13.19 -27.65 -24.00
C ILE A 384 12.60 -28.72 -24.94
N GLN A 385 13.42 -29.64 -25.48
CA GLN A 385 12.94 -30.75 -26.30
C GLN A 385 12.09 -31.74 -25.49
N THR A 386 12.48 -32.07 -24.25
CA THR A 386 11.66 -32.94 -23.37
C THR A 386 10.40 -32.23 -22.88
N GLN A 387 10.44 -30.92 -22.60
CA GLN A 387 9.24 -30.12 -22.34
C GLN A 387 8.32 -30.05 -23.57
N GLN A 388 8.85 -29.88 -24.78
CA GLN A 388 8.05 -29.91 -26.01
C GLN A 388 7.46 -31.29 -26.26
N GLN A 389 8.21 -32.38 -26.04
CA GLN A 389 7.67 -33.73 -26.12
C GLN A 389 6.57 -33.98 -25.08
N LEU A 390 6.76 -33.54 -23.84
CA LEU A 390 5.76 -33.68 -22.78
C LEU A 390 4.50 -32.85 -23.08
N LEU A 391 4.66 -31.61 -23.55
CA LEU A 391 3.56 -30.73 -23.96
C LEU A 391 2.81 -31.33 -25.16
N GLN A 392 3.53 -31.83 -26.17
CA GLN A 392 2.94 -32.48 -27.32
C GLN A 392 2.26 -33.80 -26.94
N GLN A 393 2.79 -34.51 -25.94
CA GLN A 393 2.17 -35.69 -25.36
C GLN A 393 0.88 -35.33 -24.61
N GLN A 394 0.88 -34.27 -23.79
CA GLN A 394 -0.31 -33.73 -23.11
C GLN A 394 -1.38 -33.21 -24.09
N LEU A 395 -0.99 -32.64 -25.22
CA LEU A 395 -1.91 -32.21 -26.30
C LEU A 395 -2.40 -33.39 -27.17
N SER A 396 -1.68 -34.52 -27.17
CA SER A 396 -2.08 -35.75 -27.88
C SER A 396 -2.87 -36.74 -27.01
N LEU A 397 -2.74 -36.62 -25.69
CA LEU A 397 -3.64 -37.24 -24.73
C LEU A 397 -5.00 -36.54 -24.83
N PRO A 398 -6.13 -37.26 -24.86
CA PRO A 398 -7.43 -36.66 -24.59
C PRO A 398 -7.45 -36.25 -23.11
N CYS A 399 -7.03 -35.03 -22.83
CA CYS A 399 -7.15 -34.43 -21.51
C CYS A 399 -8.64 -34.19 -21.25
N ASP A 400 -9.19 -34.82 -20.20
CA ASP A 400 -10.60 -34.62 -19.85
C ASP A 400 -10.90 -33.14 -19.63
N GLU A 401 -11.86 -32.64 -20.39
CA GLU A 401 -12.22 -31.22 -20.49
C GLU A 401 -12.54 -30.60 -19.11
N GLU A 402 -13.07 -31.41 -18.18
CA GLU A 402 -13.31 -31.06 -16.77
C GLU A 402 -12.02 -30.69 -16.02
N THR A 403 -10.90 -31.39 -16.25
CA THR A 403 -9.64 -31.13 -15.51
C THR A 403 -9.00 -29.83 -15.97
N ALA A 404 -9.06 -29.56 -17.28
CA ALA A 404 -8.62 -28.29 -17.84
C ALA A 404 -9.55 -27.13 -17.44
N ALA A 405 -10.86 -27.38 -17.32
CA ALA A 405 -11.81 -26.39 -16.81
C ALA A 405 -11.54 -26.05 -15.33
N LEU A 406 -11.34 -27.04 -14.46
CA LEU A 406 -11.07 -26.84 -13.02
C LEU A 406 -9.82 -25.99 -12.76
N LEU A 407 -8.72 -26.22 -13.50
CA LEU A 407 -7.49 -25.45 -13.33
C LEU A 407 -7.64 -24.00 -13.82
N ASN A 408 -8.37 -23.79 -14.93
CA ASN A 408 -8.67 -22.43 -15.41
C ASN A 408 -9.63 -21.69 -14.46
N ASP A 409 -10.64 -22.36 -13.92
CA ASP A 409 -11.60 -21.76 -12.97
C ASP A 409 -10.91 -21.36 -11.66
N GLY A 410 -9.96 -22.17 -11.17
CA GLY A 410 -9.11 -21.83 -10.03
C GLY A 410 -8.28 -20.55 -10.24
N TYR A 411 -7.61 -20.43 -11.39
CA TYR A 411 -6.82 -19.24 -11.73
C TYR A 411 -7.70 -17.99 -11.94
N LEU A 412 -8.85 -18.15 -12.59
CA LEU A 412 -9.84 -17.07 -12.76
C LEU A 412 -10.44 -16.63 -11.43
N LEU A 413 -10.60 -17.53 -10.46
CA LEU A 413 -11.08 -17.23 -9.12
C LEU A 413 -10.05 -16.41 -8.32
N GLU A 414 -8.77 -16.80 -8.36
CA GLU A 414 -7.67 -16.09 -7.70
C GLU A 414 -7.50 -14.67 -8.27
N GLU A 415 -7.48 -14.52 -9.61
CA GLU A 415 -7.39 -13.21 -10.27
C GLU A 415 -8.59 -12.31 -9.92
N LYS A 416 -9.81 -12.89 -9.87
CA LYS A 416 -11.04 -12.20 -9.47
C LYS A 416 -11.03 -11.78 -8.00
N GLU A 417 -10.43 -12.56 -7.11
CA GLU A 417 -10.27 -12.22 -5.70
C GLU A 417 -9.26 -11.09 -5.52
N ARG A 418 -8.08 -11.17 -6.16
CA ARG A 418 -7.09 -10.07 -6.15
C ARG A 418 -7.69 -8.76 -6.67
N LEU A 419 -8.43 -8.81 -7.79
CA LEU A 419 -9.06 -7.62 -8.37
C LEU A 419 -10.14 -7.01 -7.45
N LYS A 420 -10.84 -7.84 -6.66
CA LYS A 420 -11.82 -7.42 -5.66
C LYS A 420 -11.14 -6.74 -4.46
N GLU A 421 -9.97 -7.23 -4.03
CA GLU A 421 -9.15 -6.59 -3.00
C GLU A 421 -8.61 -5.23 -3.45
N GLU A 422 -8.00 -5.17 -4.64
CA GLU A 422 -7.52 -3.92 -5.27
C GLU A 422 -8.65 -2.88 -5.39
N TRP A 423 -9.85 -3.32 -5.82
CA TRP A 423 -11.01 -2.45 -5.95
C TRP A 423 -11.52 -1.94 -4.58
N SER A 424 -11.49 -2.79 -3.55
CA SER A 424 -11.81 -2.39 -2.17
C SER A 424 -10.82 -1.35 -1.64
N LEU A 425 -9.52 -1.56 -1.87
CA LEU A 425 -8.46 -0.62 -1.47
C LEU A 425 -8.66 0.75 -2.15
N PHE A 426 -8.94 0.76 -3.45
CA PHE A 426 -9.22 1.97 -4.21
C PHE A 426 -10.48 2.70 -3.71
N HIS A 427 -11.52 1.95 -3.33
CA HIS A 427 -12.75 2.53 -2.77
C HIS A 427 -12.51 3.22 -1.42
N GLU A 428 -11.72 2.60 -0.55
CA GLU A 428 -11.37 3.16 0.76
C GLU A 428 -10.44 4.39 0.61
N GLN A 429 -9.47 4.36 -0.31
CA GLN A 429 -8.66 5.55 -0.67
C GLN A 429 -9.54 6.71 -1.17
N LYS A 430 -10.49 6.45 -2.07
CA LYS A 430 -11.42 7.47 -2.56
C LYS A 430 -12.24 8.09 -1.43
N LYS A 431 -12.75 7.25 -0.52
CA LYS A 431 -13.48 7.69 0.68
C LYS A 431 -12.61 8.55 1.60
N ASN A 432 -11.34 8.22 1.78
CA ASN A 432 -10.38 9.03 2.54
C ASN A 432 -10.16 10.40 1.89
N PHE A 433 -9.91 10.47 0.58
CA PHE A 433 -9.80 11.75 -0.14
C PHE A 433 -11.09 12.59 -0.06
N GLU A 434 -12.27 11.97 -0.07
CA GLU A 434 -13.53 12.68 0.13
C GLU A 434 -13.70 13.23 1.56
N MET A 435 -13.21 12.52 2.58
CA MET A 435 -13.19 13.00 3.98
C MET A 435 -12.17 14.12 4.17
N GLU A 436 -10.94 13.95 3.68
CA GLU A 436 -9.90 14.99 3.71
C GLU A 436 -10.39 16.27 3.02
N ARG A 437 -10.97 16.17 1.82
CA ARG A 437 -11.52 17.32 1.09
C ARG A 437 -12.60 18.04 1.88
N LYS A 438 -13.46 17.32 2.62
CA LYS A 438 -14.45 17.94 3.53
C LYS A 438 -13.75 18.66 4.68
N ASN A 439 -12.80 18.00 5.36
CA ASN A 439 -12.04 18.58 6.46
C ASN A 439 -11.27 19.85 6.03
N PHE A 440 -10.62 19.85 4.86
CA PHE A 440 -9.96 21.04 4.31
C PHE A 440 -10.95 22.17 3.99
N THR A 441 -12.13 21.83 3.45
CA THR A 441 -13.18 22.82 3.16
C THR A 441 -13.73 23.45 4.46
N GLU A 442 -13.99 22.63 5.47
CA GLU A 442 -14.46 23.08 6.79
C GLU A 442 -13.41 23.92 7.51
N ALA A 443 -12.14 23.50 7.49
CA ALA A 443 -11.03 24.28 8.04
C ALA A 443 -10.89 25.64 7.34
N ALA A 444 -11.04 25.71 6.02
CA ALA A 444 -11.01 26.97 5.27
C ALA A 444 -12.20 27.89 5.62
N ILE A 445 -13.41 27.35 5.78
CA ILE A 445 -14.60 28.10 6.23
C ILE A 445 -14.37 28.64 7.64
N ARG A 446 -13.88 27.80 8.56
CA ARG A 446 -13.56 28.17 9.94
C ARG A 446 -12.52 29.29 10.01
N LEU A 447 -11.41 29.16 9.26
CA LEU A 447 -10.38 30.20 9.15
C LEU A 447 -10.95 31.52 8.58
N GLY A 448 -11.93 31.43 7.67
CA GLY A 448 -12.68 32.58 7.16
C GLY A 448 -13.50 33.29 8.24
N HIS A 449 -14.19 32.54 9.09
CA HIS A 449 -14.92 33.10 10.25
C HIS A 449 -13.97 33.72 11.29
N GLU A 450 -12.87 33.04 11.62
CA GLU A 450 -11.86 33.53 12.58
C GLU A 450 -11.19 34.81 12.07
N ARG A 451 -10.84 34.89 10.77
CA ARG A 451 -10.34 36.12 10.13
C ARG A 451 -11.35 37.26 10.19
N LYS A 452 -12.63 37.00 9.88
CA LYS A 452 -13.70 38.00 9.92
C LYS A 452 -13.90 38.54 11.34
N ALA A 453 -13.92 37.67 12.34
CA ALA A 453 -14.01 38.08 13.74
C ALA A 453 -12.80 38.95 14.15
N PHE A 454 -11.58 38.58 13.76
CA PHE A 454 -10.39 39.39 14.02
C PHE A 454 -10.41 40.77 13.33
N GLU A 455 -10.94 40.86 12.11
CA GLU A 455 -11.14 42.13 11.41
C GLU A 455 -12.23 43.00 12.07
N GLU A 456 -13.31 42.38 12.57
CA GLU A 456 -14.35 43.05 13.36
C GLU A 456 -13.80 43.57 14.70
N ASP A 457 -13.05 42.76 15.44
CA ASP A 457 -12.37 43.16 16.68
C ASP A 457 -11.35 44.28 16.44
N ARG A 458 -10.57 44.20 15.36
CA ARG A 458 -9.65 45.28 14.96
C ARG A 458 -10.41 46.56 14.61
N ALA A 459 -11.55 46.48 13.95
CA ALA A 459 -12.38 47.64 13.62
C ALA A 459 -13.04 48.24 14.88
N LEU A 460 -13.50 47.41 15.83
CA LEU A 460 -14.00 47.83 17.13
C LEU A 460 -12.90 48.48 17.98
N TRP A 461 -11.68 47.93 17.97
CA TRP A 461 -10.53 48.50 18.64
C TRP A 461 -10.15 49.86 18.04
N LEU A 462 -10.03 49.97 16.72
CA LEU A 462 -9.76 51.25 16.03
C LEU A 462 -10.85 52.29 16.29
N LYS A 463 -12.13 51.88 16.27
CA LYS A 463 -13.26 52.75 16.64
C LYS A 463 -13.14 53.23 18.09
N THR A 464 -12.77 52.35 19.02
CA THR A 464 -12.60 52.68 20.43
C THR A 464 -11.41 53.63 20.64
N GLN A 465 -10.28 53.39 19.97
CA GLN A 465 -9.13 54.31 19.97
C GLN A 465 -9.52 55.69 19.42
N PHE A 466 -10.23 55.75 18.29
CA PHE A 466 -10.68 57.00 17.68
C PHE A 466 -11.65 57.77 18.60
N LEU A 467 -12.61 57.08 19.22
CA LEU A 467 -13.56 57.69 20.16
C LEU A 467 -12.86 58.19 21.44
N ASN A 468 -11.86 57.46 21.95
CA ASN A 468 -11.06 57.87 23.10
C ASN A 468 -10.08 59.01 22.80
N MET A 469 -9.67 59.16 21.53
CA MET A 469 -8.80 60.25 21.07
C MET A 469 -9.56 61.53 20.68
N ALA A 470 -10.89 61.46 20.53
CA ALA A 470 -11.71 62.61 20.15
C ALA A 470 -11.93 63.57 21.36
N PRO A 471 -11.44 64.82 21.32
CA PRO A 471 -11.48 65.73 22.47
C PRO A 471 -12.85 66.43 22.61
N PHE A 472 -13.93 65.66 22.72
CA PHE A 472 -15.30 66.16 22.94
C PHE A 472 -16.06 65.40 24.04
N VAL A 473 -15.39 65.16 25.18
CA VAL A 473 -16.07 64.89 26.46
C VAL A 473 -16.21 66.20 27.23
N GLY A 474 -17.13 67.05 26.78
CA GLY A 474 -17.61 68.17 27.58
C GLY A 474 -18.35 67.66 28.81
N HIS A 475 -17.96 68.09 30.01
CA HIS A 475 -18.60 67.70 31.27
C HIS A 475 -20.13 67.79 31.21
N ARG A 476 -20.82 66.71 31.60
CA ARG A 476 -22.15 66.85 32.21
C ARG A 476 -22.19 66.17 33.58
N ARG A 477 -22.47 67.03 34.57
CA ARG A 477 -22.46 66.81 36.02
C ARG A 477 -23.33 65.63 36.45
N HIS A 478 -22.92 64.98 37.54
CA HIS A 478 -23.81 64.20 38.39
C HIS A 478 -25.01 65.06 38.84
N ALA A 479 -26.20 64.48 38.82
CA ALA A 479 -27.35 64.98 39.57
C ALA A 479 -28.17 63.78 40.05
N THR A 480 -28.39 63.72 41.36
CA THR A 480 -29.22 62.73 42.05
C THR A 480 -30.70 62.99 41.81
N SER A 481 -31.50 61.94 41.59
CA SER A 481 -32.88 61.90 42.09
C SER A 481 -33.34 60.45 42.23
N GLU A 482 -33.72 60.07 43.43
CA GLU A 482 -34.59 58.92 43.66
C GLU A 482 -36.01 59.25 43.22
N SER A 483 -36.76 58.25 42.73
CA SER A 483 -38.22 58.17 42.90
C SER A 483 -38.70 56.76 42.56
N HIS A 484 -38.94 55.94 43.58
CA HIS A 484 -39.80 54.76 43.44
C HIS A 484 -41.26 55.20 43.29
N ILE A 485 -42.05 54.51 42.45
CA ILE A 485 -43.35 53.89 42.80
C ILE A 485 -43.96 53.16 41.58
N HIS A 486 -43.97 51.82 41.71
CA HIS A 486 -44.90 50.77 41.28
C HIS A 486 -45.70 50.71 39.93
N SER A 487 -45.79 49.45 39.47
CA SER A 487 -46.87 48.78 38.69
C SER A 487 -46.88 48.91 37.15
N ALA A 488 -47.15 47.85 36.36
CA ALA A 488 -47.23 46.39 36.63
C ALA A 488 -47.29 45.58 35.31
N VAL A 489 -46.89 44.28 35.33
CA VAL A 489 -47.23 43.20 34.35
C VAL A 489 -46.72 43.39 32.89
N SER A 490 -46.19 42.42 32.12
CA SER A 490 -46.02 40.95 32.20
C SER A 490 -44.60 40.59 31.68
N GLY A 491 -43.83 39.66 32.26
CA GLY A 491 -43.92 38.22 31.98
C GLY A 491 -43.11 37.83 30.71
N ALA A 492 -41.77 37.73 30.76
CA ALA A 492 -40.99 36.54 31.15
C ALA A 492 -40.61 35.64 29.94
N LYS A 493 -39.55 34.79 29.94
CA LYS A 493 -38.22 34.78 30.60
C LYS A 493 -37.47 33.56 30.01
N VAL A 494 -36.25 33.72 29.48
CA VAL A 494 -35.35 32.60 29.12
C VAL A 494 -34.05 32.79 29.92
N PRO A 495 -33.49 31.73 30.55
CA PRO A 495 -32.46 31.91 31.57
C PRO A 495 -31.04 32.04 30.99
N SER A 496 -30.24 32.89 31.64
CA SER A 496 -28.79 32.95 31.48
C SER A 496 -28.08 32.04 32.49
N SER A 497 -26.96 31.44 32.07
CA SER A 497 -26.05 30.68 32.94
C SER A 497 -25.40 31.58 33.99
N PRO A 498 -25.09 31.07 35.20
CA PRO A 498 -24.23 31.76 36.15
C PRO A 498 -22.74 31.50 35.80
N ALA A 499 -21.90 32.50 36.04
CA ALA A 499 -20.46 32.32 36.11
C ALA A 499 -20.06 32.03 37.57
N LEU A 500 -19.10 31.12 37.79
CA LEU A 500 -18.42 30.97 39.06
C LEU A 500 -16.90 30.90 38.87
N SER A 501 -16.26 31.91 39.45
CA SER A 501 -14.93 32.01 40.07
C SER A 501 -13.90 30.89 39.87
N CYS A 502 -12.68 31.32 39.57
CA CYS A 502 -11.47 30.50 39.67
C CYS A 502 -11.15 30.11 41.13
N THR A 503 -10.69 28.87 41.33
CA THR A 503 -9.86 28.48 42.48
C THR A 503 -8.68 27.64 42.01
N SER A 504 -7.51 27.90 42.58
CA SER A 504 -6.21 27.33 42.17
C SER A 504 -5.80 26.14 43.05
N ALA A 505 -5.41 25.02 42.43
CA ALA A 505 -4.52 24.02 43.05
C ALA A 505 -3.90 23.03 42.01
N SER A 506 -2.66 23.31 41.62
CA SER A 506 -1.50 22.39 41.74
C SER A 506 -1.44 21.01 41.03
N HIS A 507 -0.37 20.86 40.23
CA HIS A 507 0.41 19.64 39.90
C HIS A 507 -0.25 18.47 39.13
N THR A 508 0.18 18.28 37.87
CA THR A 508 1.21 17.30 37.47
C THR A 508 1.56 17.46 35.99
N GLY A 509 2.82 17.23 35.61
CA GLY A 509 3.29 17.44 34.23
C GLY A 509 3.21 16.19 33.37
N LEU A 510 2.92 16.37 32.08
CA LEU A 510 3.16 15.37 31.03
C LEU A 510 3.80 16.05 29.82
N SER A 511 4.86 15.42 29.31
CA SER A 511 5.73 15.95 28.26
C SER A 511 5.08 15.88 26.87
N THR A 512 5.20 16.95 26.09
CA THR A 512 4.99 16.89 24.64
C THR A 512 6.28 16.45 23.94
N PRO A 513 6.27 15.41 23.09
CA PRO A 513 7.40 15.12 22.22
C PRO A 513 7.49 16.16 21.10
N THR A 514 8.73 16.50 20.73
CA THR A 514 9.06 17.37 19.60
C THR A 514 8.64 16.74 18.27
N SER A 515 7.89 17.48 17.46
CA SER A 515 7.59 17.13 16.07
C SER A 515 8.57 17.84 15.12
N ASP A 516 9.45 17.07 14.47
CA ASP A 516 10.24 17.54 13.34
C ASP A 516 9.34 17.90 12.13
N PRO A 517 9.77 18.87 11.28
CA PRO A 517 9.08 19.14 10.02
C PRO A 517 9.37 18.03 9.00
N MET A 518 8.42 17.11 8.80
CA MET A 518 8.48 16.18 7.68
C MET A 518 8.51 16.92 6.35
N THR A 519 9.64 16.84 5.65
CA THR A 519 9.75 17.23 4.24
C THR A 519 8.97 16.21 3.41
N LEU A 520 8.00 16.64 2.59
CA LEU A 520 7.34 15.72 1.66
C LEU A 520 8.37 15.23 0.62
N PRO A 521 8.41 13.93 0.29
CA PRO A 521 9.31 13.40 -0.73
C PRO A 521 8.96 13.98 -2.10
N SER A 522 9.98 14.19 -2.93
CA SER A 522 9.79 14.63 -4.31
C SER A 522 9.03 13.57 -5.11
N THR A 523 8.26 13.98 -6.12
CA THR A 523 7.55 13.04 -7.02
C THR A 523 8.51 12.02 -7.65
N ALA A 524 9.76 12.42 -7.93
CA ALA A 524 10.82 11.56 -8.46
C ALA A 524 11.36 10.54 -7.43
N GLU A 525 11.24 10.81 -6.14
CA GLU A 525 11.53 9.84 -5.08
C GLU A 525 10.36 8.87 -4.94
N LEU A 526 9.13 9.38 -4.92
CA LEU A 526 7.90 8.60 -4.84
C LEU A 526 7.80 7.54 -5.97
N TYR A 527 8.17 7.90 -7.21
CA TYR A 527 8.26 6.94 -8.32
C TYR A 527 9.37 5.88 -8.17
N ARG A 528 10.46 6.19 -7.46
CA ARG A 528 11.50 5.19 -7.11
C ARG A 528 11.04 4.27 -5.99
N THR A 529 10.41 4.79 -4.95
CA THR A 529 9.88 3.97 -3.85
C THR A 529 8.78 3.02 -4.31
N LEU A 530 8.00 3.41 -5.32
CA LEU A 530 6.99 2.57 -5.97
C LEU A 530 7.54 1.66 -7.08
N GLN A 531 8.86 1.66 -7.33
CA GLN A 531 9.52 0.84 -8.36
C GLN A 531 8.98 1.03 -9.80
N LEU A 532 8.31 2.15 -10.08
CA LEU A 532 7.72 2.47 -11.39
C LEU A 532 8.75 2.95 -12.43
N ILE A 533 10.02 3.04 -12.04
CA ILE A 533 11.16 3.37 -12.89
C ILE A 533 12.27 2.34 -12.62
N PRO A 534 12.76 1.60 -13.63
CA PRO A 534 13.87 0.66 -13.45
C PRO A 534 15.14 1.38 -12.97
N ASP A 535 15.85 0.76 -12.01
CA ASP A 535 17.08 1.33 -11.43
C ASP A 535 18.23 1.39 -12.44
N SER A 536 18.35 2.52 -13.14
CA SER A 536 19.46 2.79 -14.05
C SER A 536 20.72 3.20 -13.28
N ARG A 537 21.43 2.21 -12.71
CA ARG A 537 22.83 2.35 -12.28
C ARG A 537 23.72 1.24 -12.85
N CYS A 538 24.00 1.34 -14.15
CA CYS A 538 25.34 1.01 -14.62
C CYS A 538 25.71 1.97 -15.76
N GLY A 539 26.83 2.67 -15.62
CA GLY A 539 27.32 3.59 -16.63
C GLY A 539 28.22 2.87 -17.62
N ALA A 540 27.84 2.87 -18.89
CA ALA A 540 28.74 2.51 -19.99
C ALA A 540 28.79 3.66 -21.00
N THR A 541 29.91 4.39 -20.98
CA THR A 541 30.29 5.28 -22.08
C THR A 541 30.61 4.42 -23.31
N MET A 542 29.78 4.48 -24.36
CA MET A 542 30.16 3.93 -25.67
C MET A 542 29.86 4.88 -26.82
N THR A 543 30.75 4.81 -27.80
CA THR A 543 30.95 5.78 -28.88
C THR A 543 30.10 5.52 -30.12
N LYS A 544 30.06 6.53 -31.01
CA LYS A 544 29.43 6.46 -32.34
C LYS A 544 29.97 5.30 -33.22
N SER A 545 29.06 4.48 -33.74
CA SER A 545 29.11 3.88 -35.09
C SER A 545 27.73 3.28 -35.40
N GLN A 546 26.89 3.82 -36.30
CA GLN A 546 26.94 3.86 -37.79
C GLN A 546 26.14 2.69 -38.42
N LEU A 547 25.42 2.99 -39.52
CA LEU A 547 24.52 2.13 -40.33
C LEU A 547 23.14 1.89 -39.67
N ARG A 548 21.99 2.32 -40.25
CA ARG A 548 21.36 2.18 -41.59
C ARG A 548 20.56 0.88 -41.77
N ASP A 549 19.34 1.06 -42.29
CA ASP A 549 18.43 0.10 -42.95
C ASP A 549 17.98 -1.08 -42.05
N SER A 550 16.70 -1.24 -41.70
CA SER A 550 15.56 -1.43 -42.61
C SER A 550 14.19 -1.10 -41.99
N CYS A 551 13.24 -0.71 -42.83
CA CYS A 551 11.80 -0.51 -42.52
C CYS A 551 11.01 -1.82 -42.72
N THR A 552 9.70 -1.83 -42.37
CA THR A 552 8.70 -2.92 -42.57
C THR A 552 8.96 -4.21 -41.77
N ASP A 553 8.00 -4.99 -41.29
CA ASP A 553 6.54 -4.84 -41.13
C ASP A 553 6.09 -5.86 -40.03
N CYS A 554 4.83 -5.97 -39.56
CA CYS A 554 3.55 -5.47 -40.05
C CYS A 554 2.57 -5.17 -38.88
N SER A 555 1.40 -4.62 -39.17
CA SER A 555 0.20 -4.66 -38.33
C SER A 555 -1.03 -4.79 -39.23
N ILE A 556 -1.84 -5.84 -39.07
CA ILE A 556 -3.20 -6.02 -39.61
C ILE A 556 -3.78 -7.29 -38.98
N PHE A 557 -4.95 -7.19 -38.33
CA PHE A 557 -6.16 -7.91 -38.74
C PHE A 557 -7.35 -7.49 -37.86
N SER A 558 -8.34 -6.87 -38.49
CA SER A 558 -9.67 -6.66 -37.92
C SER A 558 -10.72 -6.65 -39.05
N VAL A 559 -11.94 -7.03 -38.70
CA VAL A 559 -13.18 -6.97 -39.52
C VAL A 559 -13.35 -8.00 -40.65
N VAL A 560 -14.12 -9.06 -40.37
CA VAL A 560 -15.13 -9.62 -41.29
C VAL A 560 -16.33 -10.13 -40.49
N ARG A 561 -17.50 -9.49 -40.67
CA ARG A 561 -18.90 -9.96 -40.54
C ARG A 561 -19.81 -8.72 -40.63
N ASP A 562 -21.00 -8.74 -41.24
CA ASP A 562 -21.75 -9.80 -41.92
C ASP A 562 -22.33 -9.27 -43.23
N GLY A 563 -22.59 -10.16 -44.18
CA GLY A 563 -23.43 -9.88 -45.34
C GLY A 563 -24.75 -10.64 -45.26
N ASN A 564 -25.87 -9.99 -45.57
CA ASN A 564 -26.95 -10.55 -46.39
C ASN A 564 -28.12 -9.57 -46.52
N SER A 565 -28.55 -9.32 -47.75
CA SER A 565 -29.95 -9.08 -48.10
C SER A 565 -30.10 -9.33 -49.60
N ALA A 566 -30.97 -10.26 -49.96
CA ALA A 566 -31.40 -10.52 -51.32
C ALA A 566 -32.93 -10.54 -51.34
N SER A 567 -33.51 -9.88 -52.35
CA SER A 567 -34.94 -9.48 -52.48
C SER A 567 -35.27 -8.17 -51.77
#